data_AF-A0A3B9M5S3-F1
#
_entry.id   AF-A0A3B9M5S3-F1
#
_cell.length_a   1.000
_cell.length_b   1.000
_cell.length_c   1.000
_cell.angle_alpha   90.00
_cell.angle_beta   90.00
_cell.angle_gamma   90.00
#
_symmetry.space_group_name_H-M   'P 1'
#
loop_
_entity.id
_entity.type
_entity.pdbx_description
1 polymer ?
#
loop_
_entity_poly.entity_id
_entity_poly.type
_entity_poly.pdbx_seq_one_letter_code
_entity_poly.pdbx_strand_id
1 'polypeptide(L)'
;NMGFVFQAFNLLPVLSAVENVEIPLLLQNLNSRDSRRRALEMLETLGLAHRANHRPDQLSGGEQQRVAVARALVHKPAVVWADEPTGNLDTEVTQVIVELLVRMNKDGQTIVLVTHNPVVAERAARILHMRDGRIERTDQSDRPPVEAAQ
;
A
#
# COMPACT_ATOMS: atom_id res chain seq x y z
N ASN A 1 -8.25 -9.17 8.88
CA ASN A 1 -8.61 -8.33 7.73
C ASN A 1 -7.44 -8.21 6.76
N MET A 2 -7.70 -8.13 5.46
CA MET A 2 -6.69 -8.08 4.39
C MET A 2 -6.76 -6.74 3.64
N GLY A 3 -5.65 -6.30 3.05
CA GLY A 3 -5.57 -5.15 2.14
C GLY A 3 -4.86 -5.54 0.85
N PHE A 4 -5.27 -4.96 -0.28
CA PHE A 4 -4.73 -5.26 -1.60
C PHE A 4 -4.29 -3.98 -2.32
N VAL A 5 -3.03 -3.94 -2.73
CA VAL A 5 -2.45 -2.94 -3.62
C VAL A 5 -2.19 -3.64 -4.95
N PHE A 6 -2.81 -3.12 -6.02
CA PHE A 6 -2.70 -3.67 -7.37
C PHE A 6 -1.80 -2.78 -8.24
N GLN A 7 -1.23 -3.36 -9.29
CA GLN A 7 -0.49 -2.63 -10.32
C GLN A 7 -1.40 -1.65 -11.10
N ALA A 8 -2.66 -2.04 -11.33
CA ALA A 8 -3.70 -1.14 -11.80
C ALA A 8 -4.39 -0.49 -10.59
N PHE A 9 -4.42 0.85 -10.53
CA PHE A 9 -4.91 1.61 -9.37
C PHE A 9 -6.32 1.19 -8.91
N ASN A 10 -7.16 0.76 -9.87
CA ASN A 10 -8.54 0.30 -9.68
C ASN A 10 -9.36 1.29 -8.84
N LEU A 11 -9.09 2.59 -8.97
CA LEU A 11 -9.84 3.65 -8.30
C LEU A 11 -11.21 3.78 -8.95
N LEU A 12 -12.22 4.12 -8.15
CA LEU A 12 -13.55 4.43 -8.64
C LEU A 12 -13.52 5.83 -9.26
N PRO A 13 -13.74 5.98 -10.58
CA PRO A 13 -13.47 7.21 -11.32
C PRO A 13 -14.40 8.37 -10.94
N VAL A 14 -15.60 8.05 -10.44
CA VAL A 14 -16.60 9.05 -10.04
C VAL A 14 -16.36 9.64 -8.65
N LEU A 15 -15.49 9.00 -7.85
CA LEU A 15 -15.19 9.37 -6.48
C LEU A 15 -13.87 10.14 -6.41
N SER A 16 -13.80 11.11 -5.51
CA SER A 16 -12.56 11.79 -5.14
C SER A 16 -11.55 10.84 -4.47
N ALA A 17 -10.31 11.31 -4.30
CA ALA A 17 -9.26 10.58 -3.60
C ALA A 17 -9.69 10.20 -2.19
N VAL A 18 -10.25 11.13 -1.41
CA VAL A 18 -10.71 10.86 -0.04
C VAL A 18 -11.85 9.85 -0.03
N GLU A 19 -12.83 9.97 -0.93
CA GLU A 19 -13.96 9.04 -1.02
C GLU A 19 -13.50 7.63 -1.41
N ASN A 20 -12.53 7.50 -2.33
CA ASN A 20 -11.92 6.21 -2.66
C ASN A 20 -11.28 5.55 -1.43
N VAL A 21 -10.63 6.33 -0.57
CA VAL A 21 -9.98 5.86 0.65
C VAL A 21 -10.99 5.60 1.78
N GLU A 22 -12.13 6.28 1.81
CA GLU A 22 -13.18 6.08 2.81
C GLU A 22 -13.89 4.72 2.68
N ILE A 23 -14.02 4.18 1.45
CA ILE A 23 -14.86 3.00 1.17
C ILE A 23 -14.57 1.82 2.12
N PRO A 24 -13.32 1.37 2.32
CA PRO A 24 -13.06 0.21 3.17
C PRO A 24 -13.49 0.42 4.63
N LEU A 25 -13.44 1.67 5.13
CA LEU A 25 -13.88 2.00 6.48
C LEU A 25 -15.40 1.99 6.60
N LEU A 26 -16.10 2.55 5.60
CA LEU A 26 -17.56 2.54 5.54
C LEU A 26 -18.10 1.11 5.46
N LEU A 27 -17.45 0.24 4.68
CA LEU A 27 -17.80 -1.18 4.60
C LEU A 27 -17.54 -1.95 5.92
N GLN A 28 -16.70 -1.41 6.80
CA GLN A 28 -16.49 -1.91 8.15
C GLN A 28 -17.44 -1.28 9.19
N ASN A 29 -18.50 -0.61 8.74
CA ASN A 29 -19.50 0.06 9.57
C ASN A 29 -18.94 1.20 10.45
N LEU A 30 -17.80 1.80 10.09
CA LEU A 30 -17.42 3.09 10.67
C LEU A 30 -18.36 4.18 10.18
N ASN A 31 -18.72 5.10 11.07
CA ASN A 31 -19.53 6.25 10.70
C ASN A 31 -18.78 7.15 9.71
N SER A 32 -19.53 7.87 8.86
CA SER A 32 -18.95 8.67 7.77
C SER A 32 -17.95 9.73 8.24
N ARG A 33 -18.16 10.32 9.42
CA ARG A 33 -17.27 11.35 9.96
C ARG A 33 -15.90 10.79 10.33
N ASP A 34 -15.87 9.66 11.02
CA ASP A 34 -14.63 8.97 11.38
C ASP A 34 -13.93 8.37 10.17
N SER A 35 -14.69 7.82 9.22
CA SER A 35 -14.15 7.31 7.95
C SER A 35 -13.42 8.42 7.19
N ARG A 36 -14.06 9.58 7.01
CA ARG A 36 -13.47 10.73 6.33
C ARG A 36 -12.22 11.25 7.03
N ARG A 37 -12.26 11.37 8.36
CA ARG A 37 -11.11 11.82 9.14
C ARG A 37 -9.90 10.90 8.94
N ARG A 38 -10.07 9.58 9.08
CA ARG A 38 -8.98 8.60 8.90
C ARG A 38 -8.47 8.56 7.46
N ALA A 39 -9.37 8.71 6.48
CA ALA A 39 -8.98 8.78 5.07
C ALA A 39 -8.09 10.00 4.79
N LEU A 40 -8.44 11.17 5.34
CA LEU A 40 -7.62 12.38 5.24
C LEU A 40 -6.26 12.23 5.92
N GLU A 41 -6.21 11.69 7.14
CA GLU A 41 -4.95 11.40 7.87
C GLU A 41 -4.02 10.48 7.06
N MET A 42 -4.58 9.45 6.41
CA MET A 42 -3.81 8.53 5.56
C MET A 42 -3.31 9.23 4.28
N LEU A 43 -4.15 10.03 3.63
CA LEU A 43 -3.73 10.82 2.47
C LEU A 43 -2.64 11.83 2.82
N GLU A 44 -2.72 12.46 4.00
CA GLU A 44 -1.69 13.37 4.50
C GLU A 44 -0.34 12.68 4.70
N THR A 45 -0.35 11.48 5.29
CA THR A 45 0.86 10.66 5.46
C THR A 45 1.55 10.34 4.12
N LEU A 46 0.77 10.30 3.04
CA LEU A 46 1.24 10.06 1.67
C LEU A 46 1.47 11.35 0.87
N GLY A 47 1.42 12.52 1.51
CA GLY A 47 1.64 13.82 0.86
C GLY A 47 0.50 14.28 -0.07
N LEU A 48 -0.69 13.68 0.05
CA LEU A 48 -1.85 13.91 -0.82
C LEU A 48 -2.97 14.74 -0.19
N ALA A 49 -2.75 15.36 0.97
CA ALA A 49 -3.77 16.19 1.63
C ALA A 49 -4.35 17.28 0.68
N HIS A 50 -3.49 17.96 -0.07
CA HIS A 50 -3.86 18.99 -1.04
C HIS A 50 -4.65 18.45 -2.25
N ARG A 51 -4.63 17.14 -2.48
CA ARG A 51 -5.33 16.44 -3.58
C ARG A 51 -6.58 15.69 -3.11
N ALA A 52 -6.94 15.73 -1.84
CA ALA A 52 -8.00 14.90 -1.26
C ALA A 52 -9.35 14.95 -2.01
N ASN A 53 -9.72 16.12 -2.56
CA ASN A 53 -10.99 16.30 -3.28
C ASN A 53 -10.90 16.09 -4.81
N HIS A 54 -9.72 15.75 -5.35
CA HIS A 54 -9.55 15.50 -6.78
C HIS A 54 -10.02 14.10 -7.15
N ARG A 55 -10.60 13.96 -8.33
CA ARG A 55 -10.95 12.67 -8.94
C ARG A 55 -9.75 12.04 -9.65
N PRO A 56 -9.76 10.71 -9.90
CA PRO A 56 -8.63 10.00 -10.52
C PRO A 56 -8.13 10.61 -11.83
N ASP A 57 -9.01 11.11 -12.69
CA ASP A 57 -8.67 11.77 -13.96
C ASP A 57 -7.93 13.11 -13.78
N GLN A 58 -7.95 13.67 -12.56
CA GLN A 58 -7.26 14.91 -12.20
C GLN A 58 -5.94 14.66 -11.44
N LEU A 59 -5.56 13.39 -11.27
CA LEU A 59 -4.37 12.95 -10.55
C LEU A 59 -3.37 12.36 -11.53
N SER A 60 -2.08 12.67 -11.35
CA SER A 60 -0.99 11.97 -12.02
C SER A 60 -0.98 10.48 -11.66
N GLY A 61 -0.33 9.64 -12.47
CA GLY A 61 -0.24 8.20 -12.18
C GLY A 61 0.36 7.90 -10.80
N GLY A 62 1.38 8.64 -10.38
CA GLY A 62 1.96 8.50 -9.05
C GLY A 62 1.04 8.93 -7.91
N GLU A 63 0.25 9.98 -8.11
CA GLU A 63 -0.78 10.38 -7.16
C GLU A 63 -1.89 9.32 -7.08
N GLN A 64 -2.34 8.76 -8.21
CA GLN A 64 -3.34 7.69 -8.24
C GLN A 64 -2.85 6.43 -7.51
N GLN A 65 -1.58 6.05 -7.69
CA GLN A 65 -0.99 4.92 -6.96
C GLN A 65 -0.99 5.17 -5.46
N ARG A 66 -0.59 6.36 -5.01
CA ARG A 66 -0.64 6.72 -3.59
C ARG A 66 -2.05 6.69 -3.03
N VAL A 67 -3.08 7.11 -3.79
CA VAL A 67 -4.49 6.95 -3.38
C VAL A 67 -4.88 5.46 -3.27
N ALA A 68 -4.47 4.62 -4.23
CA ALA A 68 -4.74 3.18 -4.20
C ALA A 68 -4.10 2.50 -2.98
N VAL A 69 -2.85 2.89 -2.68
CA VAL A 69 -2.11 2.48 -1.47
C VAL A 69 -2.84 2.95 -0.21
N ALA A 70 -3.22 4.23 -0.13
CA ALA A 70 -3.99 4.77 1.00
C ALA A 70 -5.26 3.94 1.27
N ARG A 71 -6.04 3.65 0.22
CA ARG A 71 -7.26 2.84 0.30
C ARG A 71 -6.98 1.44 0.83
N ALA A 72 -5.91 0.80 0.40
CA ALA A 72 -5.59 -0.56 0.83
C ALA A 72 -5.19 -0.65 2.32
N LEU A 73 -4.68 0.44 2.90
CA LEU A 73 -4.01 0.45 4.19
C LEU A 73 -4.79 1.17 5.29
N VAL A 74 -5.74 2.03 4.94
CA VAL A 74 -6.48 2.89 5.88
C VAL A 74 -7.17 2.13 7.02
N HIS A 75 -7.63 0.90 6.76
CA HIS A 75 -8.30 0.04 7.75
C HIS A 75 -7.32 -0.85 8.54
N LYS A 76 -6.01 -0.58 8.46
CA LYS A 76 -4.94 -1.29 9.19
C LYS A 76 -5.07 -2.82 9.06
N PRO A 77 -4.98 -3.37 7.83
CA PRO A 77 -5.11 -4.80 7.61
C PRO A 77 -3.99 -5.59 8.30
N ALA A 78 -4.27 -6.82 8.74
CA ALA A 78 -3.26 -7.71 9.30
C ALA A 78 -2.28 -8.22 8.22
N VAL A 79 -2.78 -8.35 6.97
CA VAL A 79 -1.99 -8.78 5.80
C VAL A 79 -2.22 -7.81 4.66
N VAL A 80 -1.14 -7.32 4.05
CA VAL A 80 -1.14 -6.51 2.84
C VAL A 80 -0.58 -7.35 1.68
N TRP A 81 -1.37 -7.51 0.64
CA TRP A 81 -0.95 -8.07 -0.64
C TRP A 81 -0.61 -6.93 -1.59
N ALA A 82 0.62 -6.86 -2.04
CA ALA A 82 1.08 -5.81 -2.95
C ALA A 82 1.61 -6.44 -4.24
N ASP A 83 0.86 -6.27 -5.32
CA ASP A 83 1.19 -6.77 -6.66
C ASP A 83 1.81 -5.64 -7.48
N GLU A 84 3.14 -5.66 -7.62
CA GLU A 84 3.96 -4.61 -8.26
C GLU A 84 3.55 -3.16 -7.91
N PRO A 85 3.55 -2.77 -6.62
CA PRO A 85 3.04 -1.48 -6.18
C PRO A 85 3.88 -0.27 -6.64
N THR A 86 5.00 -0.49 -7.31
CA THR A 86 5.96 0.53 -7.74
C THR A 86 6.28 0.48 -9.23
N GLY A 87 5.67 -0.42 -10.01
CA GLY A 87 6.08 -0.67 -11.41
C GLY A 87 5.90 0.52 -12.37
N ASN A 88 4.97 1.43 -12.06
CA ASN A 88 4.64 2.60 -12.90
C ASN A 88 5.09 3.94 -12.30
N LEU A 89 5.98 3.91 -11.31
CA LEU A 89 6.35 5.09 -10.52
C LEU A 89 7.77 5.57 -10.79
N ASP A 90 7.98 6.86 -10.60
CA ASP A 90 9.33 7.41 -10.47
C ASP A 90 10.02 6.89 -9.20
N THR A 91 11.34 7.07 -9.15
CA THR A 91 12.18 6.57 -8.06
C THR A 91 11.85 7.20 -6.72
N GLU A 92 11.46 8.48 -6.68
CA GLU A 92 11.17 9.19 -5.42
C GLU A 92 9.87 8.65 -4.79
N VAL A 93 8.80 8.53 -5.58
CA VAL A 93 7.51 7.99 -5.12
C VAL A 93 7.65 6.51 -4.74
N THR A 94 8.47 5.76 -5.48
CA THR A 94 8.80 4.37 -5.15
C THR A 94 9.38 4.25 -3.74
N GLN A 95 10.35 5.08 -3.37
CA GLN A 95 10.94 5.04 -2.03
C GLN A 95 9.91 5.34 -0.94
N VAL A 96 9.06 6.35 -1.13
CA VAL A 96 8.00 6.70 -0.16
C VAL A 96 7.08 5.51 0.12
N ILE A 97 6.63 4.79 -0.92
CA ILE A 97 5.75 3.64 -0.76
C ILE A 97 6.47 2.48 -0.07
N VAL A 98 7.71 2.20 -0.47
CA VAL A 98 8.50 1.12 0.12
C VAL A 98 8.79 1.39 1.60
N GLU A 99 9.12 2.63 1.96
CA GLU A 99 9.32 3.04 3.36
C GLU A 99 8.04 2.90 4.19
N LEU A 100 6.89 3.24 3.62
CA LEU A 100 5.59 3.03 4.26
C LEU A 100 5.34 1.53 4.52
N LEU A 101 5.53 0.67 3.52
CA LEU A 101 5.35 -0.78 3.67
C LEU A 101 6.31 -1.38 4.70
N VAL A 102 7.57 -0.93 4.72
CA VAL A 102 8.55 -1.34 5.74
C VAL A 102 8.13 -0.89 7.13
N ARG A 103 7.63 0.34 7.29
CA ARG A 103 7.13 0.84 8.57
C ARG A 103 5.95 0.01 9.07
N MET A 104 4.98 -0.26 8.19
CA MET A 104 3.83 -1.11 8.53
C MET A 104 4.25 -2.52 8.93
N ASN A 105 5.26 -3.08 8.27
CA ASN A 105 5.82 -4.35 8.67
C ASN A 105 6.46 -4.29 10.07
N LYS A 106 7.17 -3.19 10.38
CA LYS A 106 7.71 -2.93 11.72
C LYS A 106 6.62 -2.77 12.79
N ASP A 107 5.46 -2.26 12.41
CA ASP A 107 4.31 -2.09 13.29
C ASP A 107 3.46 -3.38 13.44
N GLY A 108 3.96 -4.53 12.95
CA GLY A 108 3.35 -5.85 13.14
C GLY A 108 2.46 -6.34 11.99
N GLN A 109 2.34 -5.60 10.89
CA GLN A 109 1.57 -6.03 9.73
C GLN A 109 2.37 -6.96 8.83
N THR A 110 1.74 -8.01 8.30
CA THR A 110 2.40 -8.89 7.33
C THR A 110 2.30 -8.28 5.94
N ILE A 111 3.43 -8.13 5.24
CA ILE A 111 3.45 -7.65 3.85
C ILE A 111 3.88 -8.81 2.95
N VAL A 112 3.06 -9.12 1.94
CA VAL A 112 3.41 -10.02 0.84
C VAL A 112 3.48 -9.17 -0.42
N LEU A 113 4.68 -9.11 -1.00
CA LEU A 113 4.99 -8.22 -2.10
C LEU A 113 5.50 -9.02 -3.31
N VAL A 114 4.95 -8.73 -4.49
CA VAL A 114 5.46 -9.17 -5.78
C VAL A 114 6.16 -7.97 -6.44
N THR A 115 7.40 -8.17 -6.90
CA THR A 115 8.19 -7.12 -7.57
C THR A 115 9.28 -7.74 -8.44
N HIS A 116 9.56 -7.12 -9.59
CA HIS A 116 10.75 -7.39 -10.38
C HIS A 116 11.93 -6.45 -10.03
N ASN A 117 11.71 -5.47 -9.15
CA ASN A 117 12.74 -4.52 -8.76
C ASN A 117 13.61 -5.08 -7.61
N PRO A 118 14.91 -5.37 -7.85
CA PRO A 118 15.78 -5.97 -6.84
C PRO A 118 15.98 -5.08 -5.62
N VAL A 119 16.02 -3.76 -5.79
CA VAL A 119 16.19 -2.79 -4.69
C VAL A 119 15.01 -2.87 -3.71
N VAL A 120 13.80 -3.12 -4.22
CA VAL A 120 12.62 -3.29 -3.39
C VAL A 120 12.64 -4.67 -2.71
N ALA A 121 13.01 -5.71 -3.45
CA ALA A 121 13.09 -7.08 -2.91
C ALA A 121 14.10 -7.18 -1.75
N GLU A 122 15.25 -6.51 -1.86
CA GLU A 122 16.30 -6.43 -0.81
C GLU A 122 15.82 -5.79 0.51
N ARG A 123 14.68 -5.10 0.50
CA ARG A 123 14.08 -4.56 1.73
C ARG A 123 13.30 -5.61 2.52
N ALA A 124 12.91 -6.71 1.88
CA ALA A 124 12.12 -7.77 2.50
C ALA A 124 12.99 -8.66 3.41
N ALA A 125 12.37 -9.18 4.48
CA ALA A 125 13.01 -10.17 5.35
C ALA A 125 13.17 -11.55 4.68
N ARG A 126 12.31 -11.87 3.71
CA ARG A 126 12.32 -13.13 2.97
C ARG A 126 11.99 -12.87 1.51
N ILE A 127 12.74 -13.51 0.61
CA ILE A 127 12.56 -13.41 -0.84
C ILE A 127 12.31 -14.82 -1.39
N LEU A 128 11.21 -14.96 -2.15
CA LEU A 128 10.85 -16.20 -2.83
C LEU A 128 11.03 -15.99 -4.33
N HIS A 129 11.86 -16.83 -4.95
CA HIS A 129 12.02 -16.86 -6.40
C HIS A 129 11.11 -17.95 -6.96
N MET A 130 10.17 -17.53 -7.81
CA MET A 130 9.21 -18.42 -8.45
C MET A 130 9.45 -18.48 -9.95
N ARG A 131 9.40 -19.68 -10.52
CA ARG A 131 9.46 -19.94 -11.95
C ARG A 131 8.48 -21.06 -12.30
N ASP A 132 7.71 -20.87 -13.36
CA ASP A 132 6.75 -21.86 -13.88
C ASP A 132 5.82 -22.44 -12.79
N GLY A 133 5.35 -21.57 -11.88
CA GLY A 133 4.47 -21.93 -10.77
C GLY A 133 5.12 -22.68 -9.61
N ARG A 134 6.45 -22.80 -9.59
CA ARG A 134 7.23 -23.46 -8.53
C ARG A 134 8.19 -22.50 -7.86
N ILE A 135 8.36 -22.63 -6.55
CA ILE A 135 9.40 -21.92 -5.80
C ILE A 135 10.72 -22.65 -6.03
N GLU A 136 11.66 -22.00 -6.71
CA GLU A 136 12.98 -22.58 -7.01
C GLU A 136 14.03 -22.20 -5.96
N ARG A 137 13.92 -21.01 -5.37
CA ARG A 137 14.85 -20.50 -4.38
C ARG A 137 14.14 -19.69 -3.31
N THR A 138 14.62 -19.81 -2.07
CA THR A 138 14.22 -18.96 -0.95
C THR A 138 15.48 -18.33 -0.37
N ASP A 139 15.54 -17.01 -0.40
CA ASP A 139 16.60 -16.26 0.27
C ASP A 139 16.00 -15.68 1.57
N GLN A 140 16.67 -15.90 2.71
CA GLN A 140 16.34 -15.24 3.96
C GLN A 140 17.35 -14.11 4.18
N SER A 141 16.85 -12.93 4.50
CA SER A 141 17.70 -11.86 5.01
C SER A 141 18.14 -12.23 6.43
N ASP A 142 19.40 -11.99 6.79
CA ASP A 142 19.91 -12.10 8.17
C ASP A 142 19.25 -11.09 9.14
N ARG A 143 18.26 -10.31 8.67
CA ARG A 143 17.51 -9.40 9.52
C ARG A 143 16.59 -10.21 10.45
N PRO A 144 16.63 -9.95 11.76
CA PRO A 144 15.73 -10.61 12.69
C PRO A 144 14.27 -10.32 12.30
N PRO A 145 13.35 -11.28 12.50
CA PRO A 145 11.92 -11.02 12.39
C PRO A 145 11.59 -9.79 13.22
N VAL A 146 10.75 -8.89 12.69
CA VAL A 146 10.22 -7.80 13.50
C VAL A 146 9.47 -8.44 14.66
N GLU A 147 9.98 -8.26 15.88
CA GLU A 147 9.25 -8.64 17.09
C GLU A 147 7.93 -7.86 17.11
N ALA A 148 6.82 -8.59 17.14
CA ALA A 148 5.51 -7.96 17.26
C ALA A 148 5.50 -7.11 18.54
N ALA A 149 5.29 -5.80 18.40
CA ALA A 149 5.09 -4.92 19.53
C ALA A 149 3.91 -5.45 20.36
N GLN A 150 4.18 -5.77 21.63
CA GLN A 150 3.19 -6.22 22.62
C GLN A 150 2.22 -5.10 22.98
#